data_AF-A0A2E7E3W6-F1
#
_entry.id   AF-A0A2E7E3W6-F1
#
_cell.length_a   1.000
_cell.length_b   1.000
_cell.length_c   1.000
_cell.angle_alpha   90.00
_cell.angle_beta   90.00
_cell.angle_gamma   90.00
#
_symmetry.space_group_name_H-M   'P 1'
#
loop_
_entity.id
_entity.type
_entity.pdbx_description
1 polymer ?
#
loop_
_entity_poly.entity_id
_entity_poly.type
_entity_poly.pdbx_seq_one_letter_code
_entity_poly.pdbx_strand_id
1 'polypeptide(L)'
;MTRLLRIMAWSLLGLSTFSLALPASTAADPSHQTQGAQMTTDTQHLTPQAQGAQFLEDNLKKPGVQTLPGGLQYQVEIKGEGDAPKLTDTVEVMYEGRLIDGTVFDSSYARQQSATFGVNQVIVGWQTALQHMTPGAKWTLYIPSELAYGAQGVPGAIPPHSVLIFTVELLKVHHTA
;
A
#
# COMPACT_ATOMS: atom_id res chain seq x y z
N MET A 1 12.65 50.54 24.34
CA MET A 1 13.66 51.20 25.21
C MET A 1 14.58 50.11 25.75
N THR A 2 15.91 50.30 25.69
CA THR A 2 16.96 49.61 26.49
C THR A 2 16.96 48.06 26.44
N ARG A 3 18.02 47.34 26.04
CA ARG A 3 19.49 47.53 26.17
C ARG A 3 20.19 47.00 24.88
N LEU A 4 21.25 47.59 24.34
CA LEU A 4 22.65 47.65 24.82
C LEU A 4 23.25 46.27 25.19
N LEU A 5 24.53 45.94 24.95
CA LEU A 5 25.62 46.44 24.08
C LEU A 5 26.85 45.55 24.40
N ARG A 6 27.63 45.04 23.42
CA ARG A 6 29.07 44.67 23.52
C ARG A 6 29.54 44.05 22.18
N ILE A 7 30.47 44.59 21.39
CA ILE A 7 31.80 45.25 21.55
C ILE A 7 32.95 44.26 21.24
N MET A 8 33.70 44.61 20.17
CA MET A 8 35.11 44.31 19.82
C MET A 8 35.60 42.85 19.88
N ALA A 9 36.06 42.25 18.78
CA ALA A 9 37.22 42.60 17.91
C ALA A 9 38.58 42.25 18.54
N TRP A 10 39.38 41.47 17.82
CA TRP A 10 40.84 41.41 17.94
C TRP A 10 41.46 41.24 16.54
N SER A 11 42.39 42.14 16.24
CA SER A 11 43.26 42.08 15.07
C SER A 11 44.56 41.35 15.46
N LEU A 12 45.21 40.65 14.52
CA LEU A 12 46.52 41.06 13.98
C LEU A 12 47.18 40.02 13.06
N LEU A 13 48.06 40.58 12.22
CA LEU A 13 48.82 39.96 11.14
C LEU A 13 49.60 38.68 11.52
N GLY A 14 49.62 37.74 10.57
CA GLY A 14 50.69 36.76 10.40
C GLY A 14 51.18 36.80 8.95
N LEU A 15 52.17 37.63 8.65
CA LEU A 15 52.77 37.73 7.32
C LEU A 15 53.83 36.62 7.17
N SER A 16 53.64 35.66 6.26
CA SER A 16 54.65 34.67 5.91
C SER A 16 54.68 34.45 4.40
N THR A 17 55.78 34.87 3.78
CA THR A 17 56.09 34.63 2.38
C THR A 17 56.43 33.15 2.17
N PHE A 18 55.81 32.47 1.19
CA PHE A 18 56.34 31.19 0.70
C PHE A 18 56.16 31.02 -0.80
N SER A 19 57.12 30.31 -1.39
CA SER A 19 57.55 30.34 -2.79
C SER A 19 56.51 30.08 -3.88
N LEU A 20 56.81 30.66 -5.03
CA LEU A 20 56.25 30.36 -6.35
C LEU A 20 56.53 28.91 -6.76
N ALA A 21 55.50 28.14 -7.13
CA ALA A 21 55.62 26.90 -7.92
C ALA A 21 54.34 26.62 -8.72
N LEU A 22 54.46 26.62 -10.05
CA LEU A 22 53.45 26.25 -11.05
C LEU A 22 54.22 25.78 -12.31
N PRO A 23 53.60 25.03 -13.25
CA PRO A 23 52.36 24.25 -13.21
C PRO A 23 52.72 22.73 -13.33
N ALA A 24 51.91 21.75 -13.77
CA ALA A 24 50.51 21.68 -14.21
C ALA A 24 49.93 20.27 -13.96
N SER A 25 48.62 20.17 -13.70
CA SER A 25 47.77 19.08 -14.21
C SER A 25 46.29 19.47 -14.12
N THR A 26 45.66 19.51 -15.29
CA THR A 26 44.22 19.32 -15.60
C THR A 26 43.17 19.76 -14.59
N ALA A 27 42.34 20.72 -15.02
CA ALA A 27 41.20 21.24 -14.26
C ALA A 27 40.07 20.23 -14.04
N ALA A 28 39.51 20.21 -12.82
CA ALA A 28 38.10 19.96 -12.54
C ALA A 28 37.74 20.49 -11.13
N ASP A 29 36.96 21.56 -11.08
CA ASP A 29 36.20 22.09 -9.94
C ASP A 29 34.75 22.25 -10.49
N PRO A 30 33.65 22.13 -9.73
CA PRO A 30 33.61 22.36 -8.29
C PRO A 30 32.78 21.40 -7.42
N SER A 31 32.96 21.58 -6.11
CA SER A 31 31.93 21.46 -5.07
C SER A 31 31.00 20.24 -5.09
N HIS A 32 31.19 19.33 -4.12
CA HIS A 32 30.25 19.30 -3.00
C HIS A 32 30.97 18.90 -1.71
N GLN A 33 30.66 19.63 -0.65
CA GLN A 33 31.28 19.50 0.66
C GLN A 33 30.77 18.26 1.40
N THR A 34 31.63 17.69 2.24
CA THR A 34 31.25 16.83 3.36
C THR A 34 30.13 17.48 4.18
N GLN A 35 28.92 16.93 4.13
CA GLN A 35 27.84 17.26 5.06
C GLN A 35 27.13 16.00 5.51
N GLY A 36 27.13 15.79 6.83
CA GLY A 36 26.19 14.89 7.50
C GLY A 36 26.46 13.40 7.31
N ALA A 37 27.14 12.81 8.30
CA ALA A 37 26.60 11.59 8.90
C ALA A 37 25.25 11.95 9.55
N GLN A 38 24.19 12.09 8.74
CA GLN A 38 22.85 12.31 9.24
C GLN A 38 22.35 11.01 9.84
N MET A 39 22.44 10.92 11.16
CA MET A 39 21.59 10.05 11.97
C MET A 39 20.14 10.50 11.75
N THR A 40 19.52 10.06 10.66
CA THR A 40 18.07 10.10 10.49
C THR A 40 17.50 8.90 11.22
N THR A 41 16.93 9.20 12.38
CA THR A 41 16.01 8.41 13.21
C THR A 41 15.56 7.07 12.61
N ASP A 42 15.79 5.98 13.34
CA ASP A 42 15.29 4.62 13.03
C ASP A 42 13.74 4.55 13.06
N THR A 43 13.10 5.11 12.03
CA THR A 43 11.76 4.73 11.63
C THR A 43 11.94 3.61 10.61
N GLN A 44 11.77 2.35 11.02
CA GLN A 44 11.94 1.21 10.12
C GLN A 44 10.92 1.28 8.97
N HIS A 45 11.39 1.75 7.81
CA HIS A 45 10.66 1.63 6.55
C HIS A 45 10.66 0.16 6.13
N LEU A 46 9.66 -0.57 6.63
CA LEU A 46 9.34 -1.92 6.20
C LEU A 46 9.10 -1.95 4.69
N THR A 47 9.53 -3.04 4.03
CA THR A 47 9.24 -3.24 2.61
C THR A 47 7.73 -3.47 2.39
N PRO A 48 7.17 -3.24 1.19
CA PRO A 48 5.74 -3.47 0.92
C PRO A 48 5.26 -4.87 1.31
N GLN A 49 6.09 -5.89 1.12
CA GLN A 49 5.83 -7.26 1.56
C GLN A 49 5.70 -7.37 3.09
N ALA A 50 6.64 -6.77 3.83
CA ALA A 50 6.64 -6.80 5.29
C ALA A 50 5.50 -5.96 5.89
N GLN A 51 5.18 -4.81 5.28
CA GLN A 51 4.01 -4.00 5.63
C GLN A 51 2.70 -4.78 5.43
N GLY A 52 2.56 -5.47 4.30
CA GLY A 52 1.41 -6.33 4.00
C GLY A 52 1.28 -7.51 4.97
N ALA A 53 2.38 -8.21 5.24
CA ALA A 53 2.42 -9.32 6.19
C ALA A 53 2.05 -8.87 7.62
N GLN A 54 2.66 -7.80 8.13
CA GLN A 54 2.33 -7.25 9.45
C GLN A 54 0.87 -6.78 9.51
N PHE A 55 0.37 -6.08 8.49
CA PHE A 55 -1.03 -5.68 8.42
C PHE A 55 -1.97 -6.89 8.55
N LEU A 56 -1.69 -7.98 7.84
CA LEU A 56 -2.47 -9.21 7.89
C LEU A 56 -2.39 -9.88 9.28
N GLU A 57 -1.21 -9.94 9.91
CA GLU A 57 -1.06 -10.48 11.27
C GLU A 57 -1.82 -9.65 12.32
N ASP A 58 -1.76 -8.32 12.22
CA ASP A 58 -2.50 -7.42 13.11
C ASP A 58 -4.02 -7.45 12.84
N ASN A 59 -4.43 -7.71 11.60
CA ASN A 59 -5.84 -7.80 11.23
C ASN A 59 -6.53 -9.06 11.80
N LEU A 60 -5.82 -10.19 11.91
CA LEU A 60 -6.34 -11.41 12.56
C LEU A 60 -6.66 -11.23 14.05
N LYS A 61 -6.08 -10.22 14.71
CA LYS A 61 -6.32 -9.92 16.13
C LYS A 61 -7.67 -9.19 16.33
N LYS A 62 -8.33 -8.75 15.26
CA LYS A 62 -9.60 -8.03 15.31
C LYS A 62 -10.78 -9.01 15.45
N PRO A 63 -11.79 -8.70 16.27
CA PRO A 63 -12.95 -9.58 16.44
C PRO A 63 -13.75 -9.72 15.14
N GLY A 64 -14.13 -10.95 14.80
CA GLY A 64 -14.92 -11.25 13.61
C GLY A 64 -14.12 -11.43 12.31
N VAL A 65 -12.80 -11.18 12.32
CA VAL A 65 -11.93 -11.56 11.21
C VAL A 65 -11.66 -13.06 11.25
N GLN A 66 -11.80 -13.72 10.11
CA GLN A 66 -11.60 -15.16 9.90
C GLN A 66 -10.71 -15.40 8.68
N THR A 67 -10.16 -16.61 8.55
CA THR A 67 -9.29 -17.01 7.44
C THR A 67 -9.96 -17.99 6.48
N LEU A 68 -9.48 -17.97 5.24
CA LEU A 68 -9.78 -18.90 4.16
C LEU A 68 -8.45 -19.43 3.56
N PRO A 69 -8.49 -20.42 2.65
CA PRO A 69 -7.29 -20.96 2.01
C PRO A 69 -6.40 -19.88 1.38
N GLY A 70 -5.09 -20.13 1.39
CA GLY A 70 -4.09 -19.18 0.85
C GLY A 70 -3.85 -17.93 1.71
N GLY A 71 -4.39 -17.86 2.93
CA GLY A 71 -4.19 -16.72 3.84
C GLY A 71 -5.13 -15.53 3.59
N LEU A 72 -6.10 -15.68 2.68
CA LEU A 72 -7.23 -14.76 2.54
C LEU A 72 -7.90 -14.57 3.91
N GLN A 73 -8.13 -13.33 4.30
CA GLN A 73 -8.93 -13.02 5.50
C GLN A 73 -10.23 -12.34 5.11
N TYR A 74 -11.26 -12.49 5.92
CA TYR A 74 -12.55 -11.87 5.70
C TYR A 74 -13.25 -11.54 7.01
N GLN A 75 -14.16 -10.58 6.95
CA GLN A 75 -15.11 -10.24 8.01
C GLN A 75 -16.50 -10.14 7.40
N VAL A 76 -17.48 -10.81 8.01
CA VAL A 76 -18.89 -10.73 7.61
C VAL A 76 -19.51 -9.47 8.24
N GLU A 77 -19.99 -8.54 7.42
CA GLU A 77 -20.75 -7.36 7.88
C GLU A 77 -22.26 -7.64 7.86
N ILE A 78 -22.72 -8.23 6.75
CA ILE A 78 -24.11 -8.66 6.55
C ILE A 78 -24.09 -10.10 6.04
N LYS A 79 -24.92 -10.96 6.63
CA LYS A 79 -25.13 -12.32 6.17
C LYS A 79 -26.25 -12.34 5.12
N GLY A 80 -25.98 -12.97 3.98
CA GLY A 80 -26.98 -13.23 2.93
C GLY A 80 -27.67 -14.58 3.09
N GLU A 81 -28.59 -14.88 2.17
CA GLU A 81 -29.38 -16.12 2.12
C GLU A 81 -29.42 -16.71 0.70
N GLY A 82 -29.73 -18.00 0.59
CA GLY A 82 -29.66 -18.74 -0.67
C GLY A 82 -28.31 -19.43 -0.90
N ASP A 83 -28.09 -19.91 -2.12
CA ASP A 83 -26.92 -20.71 -2.48
C ASP A 83 -25.72 -19.83 -2.88
N ALA A 84 -24.52 -20.28 -2.52
CA ALA A 84 -23.28 -19.64 -2.94
C ALA A 84 -23.00 -19.90 -4.44
N PRO A 85 -22.39 -18.94 -5.16
CA PRO A 85 -22.01 -19.11 -6.56
C PRO A 85 -20.92 -20.16 -6.73
N LYS A 86 -21.02 -20.95 -7.80
CA LYS A 86 -19.93 -21.82 -8.28
C LYS A 86 -18.91 -21.01 -9.06
N LEU A 87 -17.72 -21.58 -9.26
CA LEU A 87 -16.66 -20.97 -10.10
C LEU A 87 -17.09 -20.71 -11.57
N THR A 88 -18.10 -21.44 -12.05
CA THR A 88 -18.70 -21.31 -13.40
C THR A 88 -19.85 -20.29 -13.49
N ASP A 89 -20.26 -19.71 -12.36
CA ASP A 89 -21.42 -18.82 -12.30
C ASP A 89 -21.00 -17.36 -12.55
N THR A 90 -21.99 -16.52 -12.77
CA THR A 90 -21.82 -15.05 -12.85
C THR A 90 -22.45 -14.39 -11.63
N VAL A 91 -21.81 -13.37 -11.09
CA VAL A 91 -22.29 -12.60 -9.93
C VAL A 91 -22.52 -11.14 -10.29
N GLU A 92 -23.52 -10.54 -9.67
CA GLU A 92 -23.73 -9.10 -9.64
C GLU A 92 -23.35 -8.58 -8.25
N VAL A 93 -22.48 -7.57 -8.19
CA VAL A 93 -21.92 -7.05 -6.94
C VAL A 93 -21.91 -5.52 -6.90
N MET A 94 -21.99 -4.98 -5.69
CA MET A 94 -21.38 -3.69 -5.38
C MET A 94 -20.07 -3.94 -4.62
N TYR A 95 -19.05 -3.16 -4.92
CA TYR A 95 -17.74 -3.26 -4.29
C TYR A 95 -16.96 -1.94 -4.27
N GLU A 96 -16.00 -1.89 -3.35
CA GLU A 96 -14.92 -0.90 -3.29
C GLU A 96 -13.61 -1.59 -2.92
N GLY A 97 -12.56 -1.37 -3.72
CA GLY A 97 -11.20 -1.85 -3.52
C GLY A 97 -10.26 -0.71 -3.13
N ARG A 98 -9.55 -0.89 -2.01
CA ARG A 98 -8.57 0.06 -1.46
C ARG A 98 -7.27 -0.63 -1.02
N LEU A 99 -6.18 0.11 -1.04
CA LEU A 99 -4.90 -0.30 -0.47
C LEU A 99 -4.92 -0.18 1.07
N ILE A 100 -3.91 -0.73 1.74
CA ILE A 100 -3.78 -0.68 3.21
C ILE A 100 -3.60 0.74 3.77
N ASP A 101 -3.19 1.70 2.94
CA ASP A 101 -3.09 3.13 3.28
C ASP A 101 -4.43 3.89 3.15
N GLY A 102 -5.49 3.23 2.66
CA GLY A 102 -6.81 3.81 2.42
C GLY A 102 -7.04 4.32 0.99
N THR A 103 -6.03 4.29 0.10
CA THR A 103 -6.17 4.71 -1.29
C THR A 103 -7.15 3.80 -2.04
N VAL A 104 -8.31 4.34 -2.44
CA VAL A 104 -9.28 3.63 -3.29
C VAL A 104 -8.75 3.59 -4.72
N PHE A 105 -8.59 2.40 -5.28
CA PHE A 105 -8.16 2.19 -6.67
C PHE A 105 -9.31 1.82 -7.60
N ASP A 106 -10.41 1.27 -7.05
CA ASP A 106 -11.60 0.91 -7.83
C ASP A 106 -12.86 0.92 -6.95
N SER A 107 -13.98 1.44 -7.44
CA SER A 107 -15.25 1.49 -6.70
C SER A 107 -16.44 1.54 -7.64
N SER A 108 -17.34 0.57 -7.50
CA SER A 108 -18.64 0.55 -8.19
C SER A 108 -19.63 1.58 -7.60
N TYR A 109 -19.53 1.85 -6.29
CA TYR A 109 -20.32 2.89 -5.61
C TYR A 109 -20.04 4.27 -6.21
N ALA A 110 -18.77 4.58 -6.50
CA ALA A 110 -18.37 5.82 -7.17
C ALA A 110 -18.92 5.93 -8.61
N ARG A 111 -19.22 4.81 -9.27
CA ARG A 111 -19.86 4.75 -10.60
C ARG A 111 -21.39 4.71 -10.53
N GLN A 112 -21.96 4.58 -9.33
CA GLN A 112 -23.40 4.40 -9.07
C GLN A 112 -24.03 3.23 -9.86
N GLN A 113 -23.25 2.19 -10.16
CA GLN A 113 -23.67 1.07 -11.00
C GLN A 113 -23.07 -0.23 -10.47
N SER A 114 -23.88 -1.29 -10.38
CA SER A 114 -23.41 -2.63 -10.06
C SER A 114 -22.47 -3.18 -11.13
N ALA A 115 -21.56 -4.06 -10.72
CA ALA A 115 -20.64 -4.72 -11.64
C ALA A 115 -20.99 -6.21 -11.75
N THR A 116 -20.84 -6.76 -12.96
CA THR A 116 -21.12 -8.15 -13.26
C THR A 116 -19.81 -8.87 -13.60
N PHE A 117 -19.52 -9.96 -12.91
CA PHE A 117 -18.29 -10.74 -13.09
C PHE A 117 -18.60 -12.24 -13.17
N GLY A 118 -17.96 -12.95 -14.11
CA GLY A 118 -17.82 -14.40 -13.99
C GLY A 118 -16.88 -14.72 -12.83
N VAL A 119 -17.24 -15.66 -11.94
CA VAL A 119 -16.44 -15.93 -10.74
C VAL A 119 -15.00 -16.33 -11.10
N ASN A 120 -14.82 -17.11 -12.17
CA ASN A 120 -13.49 -17.49 -12.69
C ASN A 120 -12.70 -16.37 -13.42
N GLN A 121 -13.26 -15.16 -13.58
CA GLN A 121 -12.60 -14.03 -14.27
C GLN A 121 -12.02 -12.97 -13.32
N VAL A 122 -12.20 -13.12 -12.01
CA VAL A 122 -11.66 -12.22 -10.98
C VAL A 122 -10.45 -12.84 -10.27
N ILE A 123 -9.73 -12.05 -9.47
CA ILE A 123 -8.54 -12.50 -8.71
C ILE A 123 -8.85 -13.69 -7.79
N VAL A 124 -7.84 -14.52 -7.49
CA VAL A 124 -8.00 -15.79 -6.75
C VAL A 124 -8.61 -15.58 -5.35
N GLY A 125 -8.32 -14.45 -4.70
CA GLY A 125 -8.95 -14.07 -3.43
C GLY A 125 -10.46 -13.87 -3.55
N TRP A 126 -10.93 -13.26 -4.65
CA TRP A 126 -12.37 -13.14 -4.93
C TRP A 126 -12.99 -14.49 -5.32
N GLN A 127 -12.32 -15.30 -6.15
CA GLN A 127 -12.78 -16.66 -6.46
C GLN A 127 -13.02 -17.50 -5.20
N THR A 128 -12.11 -17.38 -4.23
CA THR A 128 -12.19 -18.10 -2.96
C THR A 128 -13.31 -17.52 -2.08
N ALA A 129 -13.35 -16.19 -1.89
CA ALA A 129 -14.38 -15.54 -1.06
C ALA A 129 -15.80 -15.78 -1.57
N LEU A 130 -16.05 -15.58 -2.87
CA LEU A 130 -17.40 -15.62 -3.45
C LEU A 130 -18.06 -16.98 -3.26
N GLN A 131 -17.31 -18.09 -3.35
CA GLN A 131 -17.83 -19.45 -3.11
C GLN A 131 -18.27 -19.72 -1.66
N HIS A 132 -18.03 -18.78 -0.74
CA HIS A 132 -18.57 -18.79 0.63
C HIS A 132 -19.58 -17.67 0.90
N MET A 133 -19.82 -16.77 -0.05
CA MET A 133 -20.80 -15.68 0.05
C MET A 133 -22.14 -16.11 -0.55
N THR A 134 -23.22 -15.68 0.09
CA THR A 134 -24.61 -15.91 -0.36
C THR A 134 -25.24 -14.58 -0.83
N PRO A 135 -26.25 -14.59 -1.72
CA PRO A 135 -26.98 -13.38 -2.12
C PRO A 135 -27.44 -12.52 -0.93
N GLY A 136 -27.21 -11.22 -1.01
CA GLY A 136 -27.42 -10.25 0.08
C GLY A 136 -26.28 -10.16 1.11
N ALA A 137 -25.23 -10.98 1.00
CA ALA A 137 -24.10 -10.90 1.91
C ALA A 137 -23.19 -9.70 1.61
N LYS A 138 -22.75 -9.00 2.66
CA LYS A 138 -21.74 -7.94 2.59
C LYS A 138 -20.55 -8.30 3.46
N TRP A 139 -19.38 -8.46 2.84
CA TRP A 139 -18.14 -8.89 3.49
C TRP A 139 -17.05 -7.85 3.22
N THR A 140 -16.14 -7.64 4.18
CA THR A 140 -14.83 -7.03 3.90
C THR A 140 -13.79 -8.14 3.82
N LEU A 141 -13.05 -8.17 2.71
CA LEU A 141 -11.99 -9.10 2.37
C LEU A 141 -10.64 -8.41 2.53
N TYR A 142 -9.64 -9.13 3.04
CA TYR A 142 -8.24 -8.71 3.12
C TYR A 142 -7.41 -9.75 2.37
N ILE A 143 -6.94 -9.38 1.19
CA ILE A 143 -6.40 -10.30 0.18
C ILE A 143 -4.87 -10.16 0.14
N PRO A 144 -4.11 -11.20 0.52
CA PRO A 144 -2.66 -11.26 0.31
C PRO A 144 -2.29 -11.03 -1.16
N SER A 145 -1.11 -10.49 -1.40
CA SER A 145 -0.69 -10.12 -2.76
C SER A 145 -0.69 -11.33 -3.72
N GLU A 146 -0.37 -12.50 -3.18
CA GLU A 146 -0.30 -13.80 -3.82
C GLU A 146 -1.65 -14.30 -4.35
N LEU A 147 -2.76 -13.81 -3.76
CA LEU A 147 -4.14 -14.06 -4.20
C LEU A 147 -4.73 -12.89 -5.01
N ALA A 148 -3.91 -11.89 -5.31
CA ALA A 148 -4.25 -10.66 -6.04
C ALA A 148 -3.30 -10.47 -7.25
N TYR A 149 -2.53 -9.38 -7.29
CA TYR A 149 -1.64 -9.02 -8.41
C TYR A 149 -0.14 -9.29 -8.16
N GLY A 150 0.17 -9.91 -7.01
CA GLY A 150 1.50 -10.41 -6.65
C GLY A 150 2.64 -9.39 -6.75
N ALA A 151 3.81 -9.88 -7.14
CA ALA A 151 5.03 -9.09 -7.29
C ALA A 151 5.01 -8.08 -8.44
N GLN A 152 4.00 -8.10 -9.31
CA GLN A 152 3.90 -7.17 -10.45
C GLN A 152 2.99 -5.98 -10.15
N GLY A 153 1.91 -6.19 -9.39
CA GLY A 153 0.89 -5.16 -9.18
C GLY A 153 0.13 -4.81 -10.46
N VAL A 154 -0.43 -3.60 -10.50
CA VAL A 154 -1.05 -2.98 -11.68
C VAL A 154 -0.43 -1.60 -11.87
N PRO A 155 0.34 -1.36 -12.95
CA PRO A 155 1.02 -0.08 -13.18
C PRO A 155 0.06 1.12 -13.06
N GLY A 156 0.42 2.08 -12.20
CA GLY A 156 -0.35 3.30 -11.97
C GLY A 156 -1.57 3.18 -11.05
N ALA A 157 -1.93 1.98 -10.58
CA ALA A 157 -3.09 1.76 -9.71
C ALA A 157 -2.81 0.94 -8.44
N ILE A 158 -2.02 -0.13 -8.54
CA ILE A 158 -1.75 -1.07 -7.44
C ILE A 158 -0.25 -1.36 -7.39
N PRO A 159 0.47 -0.95 -6.33
CA PRO A 159 1.89 -1.26 -6.19
C PRO A 159 2.19 -2.77 -6.11
N PRO A 160 3.40 -3.21 -6.50
CA PRO A 160 3.89 -4.57 -6.25
C PRO A 160 3.70 -5.01 -4.78
N HIS A 161 3.31 -6.28 -4.61
CA HIS A 161 3.09 -6.91 -3.30
C HIS A 161 2.04 -6.26 -2.39
N SER A 162 1.14 -5.45 -2.95
CA SER A 162 0.05 -4.85 -2.16
C SER A 162 -0.92 -5.90 -1.63
N VAL A 163 -1.21 -5.82 -0.33
CA VAL A 163 -2.44 -6.39 0.24
C VAL A 163 -3.62 -5.51 -0.18
N LEU A 164 -4.68 -6.12 -0.68
CA LEU A 164 -5.89 -5.40 -1.10
C LEU A 164 -6.99 -5.58 -0.07
N ILE A 165 -7.69 -4.49 0.24
CA ILE A 165 -8.89 -4.52 1.07
C ILE A 165 -10.09 -4.26 0.16
N PHE A 166 -11.01 -5.22 0.09
CA PHE A 166 -12.25 -5.07 -0.67
C PHE A 166 -13.44 -5.13 0.26
N THR A 167 -14.34 -4.16 0.18
CA THR A 167 -15.70 -4.32 0.72
C THR A 167 -16.58 -4.76 -0.45
N VAL A 168 -17.23 -5.92 -0.34
CA VAL A 168 -18.00 -6.57 -1.41
C VAL A 168 -19.39 -6.91 -0.89
N GLU A 169 -20.41 -6.51 -1.64
CA GLU A 169 -21.83 -6.81 -1.43
C GLU A 169 -22.32 -7.63 -2.61
N LEU A 170 -22.64 -8.90 -2.36
CA LEU A 170 -23.13 -9.83 -3.37
C LEU A 170 -24.62 -9.62 -3.58
N LEU A 171 -25.00 -8.86 -4.61
CA LEU A 171 -26.41 -8.57 -4.90
C LEU A 171 -27.14 -9.80 -5.44
N LYS A 172 -26.50 -10.53 -6.36
CA LYS A 172 -27.16 -11.61 -7.09
C LYS A 172 -26.18 -12.66 -7.61
N VAL A 173 -26.66 -13.89 -7.70
CA VAL A 173 -25.98 -15.00 -8.39
C VAL A 173 -26.81 -15.42 -9.60
N HIS A 174 -26.12 -15.63 -10.72
CA HIS A 174 -26.64 -16.19 -11.95
C HIS A 174 -25.99 -17.56 -12.14
N HIS A 175 -26.68 -18.60 -11.65
CA HIS A 175 -26.21 -19.97 -11.78
C HIS A 175 -26.21 -20.42 -13.24
N THR A 176 -25.10 -20.98 -13.69
CA THR A 176 -25.02 -21.67 -14.96
C THR A 176 -25.66 -23.06 -14.80
N ALA A 177 -26.51 -23.44 -15.77
CA ALA A 177 -27.24 -24.71 -15.79
C ALA A 177 -26.34 -25.92 -16.09
#